data_AF-A0A4D6L1C4-F1
#
_entry.id   AF-A0A4D6L1C4-F1
#
_cell.length_a   1.000
_cell.length_b   1.000
_cell.length_c   1.000
_cell.angle_alpha   90.00
_cell.angle_beta   90.00
_cell.angle_gamma   90.00
#
_symmetry.space_group_name_H-M   'P 1'
#
loop_
_entity.id
_entity.type
_entity.pdbx_description
1 polymer ?
#
loop_
_entity_poly.entity_id
_entity_poly.type
_entity_poly.pdbx_seq_one_letter_code
_entity_poly.pdbx_strand_id
1 'polypeptide(L)'
;MSPLSFRGFTYLFLIVFLIWSSNFEACIARRGKHWRHSTRDDASPALYKKKAKSYGNGHNKNHGGGSKPKPPSSHKATPTLPKPPPHKTIPSPPYPPPSNEDTPTTPPPKPYNGGHSSSTTFNVLDFGAKGDGKTDDTKAFQAAWAEACKVEASTMVIPPDYVFFVGPISFSGPYCKPNIVFQLDGTIVAPTNPNAWGRGLLQWLEFTKLVGITIQGNGVIDGKGSVWWQDHQYDDPIDDEEKLIVPLNQTVPSPPLPIQSELGGKMPSVKPTALRFYGSFNPTVTGITILNSPQCHLKFDNCNGVLVHNVSISSPGNSPNTDGIHLQNSKDVLIYGSTMACGDDCISIQTGCSNVYVHNVNCGPGHGISIGSLGKDNTRACVSNITVRDVNMHNTMTGVRIKTWQGGSGSVQGILFSNIQVSEVQFPIVIDQFYCDKRNCKNQTSAVSLAGINYERIKGTYTVMPVHFACSDSLPCVDVSLTSVELTPIQEQNHLYDPFCWQTYGELKTPTLPPIGCLQIGKPTNNRIQTDHDLC
;
A
#
# COMPACT_ATOMS: atom_id res chain seq x y z
N MET A 1 16.49 31.15 -53.88
CA MET A 1 16.40 30.42 -52.60
C MET A 1 16.62 31.42 -51.48
N SER A 2 15.56 31.82 -50.79
CA SER A 2 15.58 32.87 -49.77
C SER A 2 16.28 32.39 -48.49
N PRO A 3 16.99 33.26 -47.75
CA PRO A 3 17.70 32.85 -46.55
C PRO A 3 16.69 32.61 -45.42
N LEU A 4 16.78 31.44 -44.78
CA LEU A 4 15.96 31.12 -43.61
C LEU A 4 16.21 32.13 -42.51
N SER A 5 15.14 32.81 -42.09
CA SER A 5 15.16 33.81 -41.04
C SER A 5 15.50 33.18 -39.68
N PHE A 6 16.47 33.77 -38.99
CA PHE A 6 16.91 33.42 -37.63
C PHE A 6 15.76 33.41 -36.60
N ARG A 7 14.63 34.06 -36.91
CA ARG A 7 13.39 34.03 -36.11
C ARG A 7 12.69 32.67 -36.12
N GLY A 8 12.87 31.84 -37.15
CA GLY A 8 12.27 30.50 -37.21
C GLY A 8 12.92 29.51 -36.24
N PHE A 9 14.24 29.61 -36.05
CA PHE A 9 14.99 28.74 -35.14
C PHE A 9 14.71 29.04 -33.67
N THR A 10 14.57 30.31 -33.30
CA THR A 10 14.23 30.70 -31.92
C THR A 10 12.82 30.29 -31.53
N TYR A 11 11.85 30.35 -32.45
CA TYR A 11 10.49 29.85 -32.22
C TYR A 11 10.45 28.32 -32.09
N LEU A 12 11.23 27.59 -32.90
CA LEU A 12 11.31 26.13 -32.79
C LEU A 12 11.95 25.71 -31.46
N PHE A 13 13.01 26.39 -31.02
CA PHE A 13 13.61 26.14 -29.71
C PHE A 13 12.68 26.50 -28.55
N LEU A 14 11.90 27.58 -28.65
CA LEU A 14 10.90 27.94 -27.63
C LEU A 14 9.78 26.91 -27.55
N ILE A 15 9.30 26.38 -28.68
CA ILE A 15 8.26 25.34 -28.69
C ILE A 15 8.82 24.01 -28.16
N VAL A 16 10.03 23.62 -28.55
CA VAL A 16 10.70 22.42 -28.01
C VAL A 16 10.99 22.57 -26.51
N PHE A 17 11.39 23.76 -26.05
CA PHE A 17 11.61 24.04 -24.64
C PHE A 17 10.29 24.06 -23.84
N LEU A 18 9.21 24.58 -24.40
CA LEU A 18 7.88 24.58 -23.78
C LEU A 18 7.23 23.18 -23.74
N ILE A 19 7.46 22.34 -24.76
CA ILE A 19 7.05 20.93 -24.79
C ILE A 19 7.92 20.09 -23.84
N TRP A 20 9.19 20.42 -23.68
CA TRP A 20 10.07 19.77 -22.72
C TRP A 20 9.79 20.22 -21.28
N SER A 21 9.37 21.47 -21.05
CA SER A 21 9.02 21.98 -19.72
C SER A 21 7.60 21.64 -19.25
N SER A 22 6.74 21.12 -20.13
CA SER A 22 5.37 20.70 -19.79
C SER A 22 5.24 19.22 -19.40
N ASN A 23 6.34 18.45 -19.41
CA ASN A 23 6.39 17.06 -18.96
C ASN A 23 7.35 16.83 -17.76
N PHE A 24 7.60 17.87 -16.97
CA PHE A 24 8.36 17.77 -15.73
C PHE A 24 7.48 18.17 -14.55
N GLU A 25 6.73 17.20 -14.01
CA GLU A 25 6.35 17.27 -12.59
C GLU A 25 7.56 16.87 -11.76
N ALA A 26 8.31 17.88 -11.33
CA ALA A 26 9.28 17.73 -10.27
C ALA A 26 8.52 17.67 -8.93
N CYS A 27 8.64 16.57 -8.19
CA CYS A 27 8.35 16.55 -6.76
C CYS A 27 9.20 17.63 -6.07
N ILE A 28 8.58 18.74 -5.68
CA ILE A 28 9.22 19.80 -4.93
C ILE A 28 9.37 19.33 -3.48
N ALA A 29 10.54 18.80 -3.16
CA ALA A 29 11.10 18.93 -1.82
C ALA A 29 12.01 20.18 -1.82
N ARG A 30 11.54 21.31 -1.25
CA ARG A 30 12.38 22.28 -0.50
C ARG A 30 11.64 23.55 -0.01
N ARG A 31 11.72 23.71 1.32
CA ARG A 31 12.35 24.83 2.05
C ARG A 31 11.72 26.23 1.93
N GLY A 32 10.79 26.53 2.84
CA GLY A 32 10.44 27.90 3.22
C GLY A 32 11.13 28.35 4.50
N LYS A 33 12.37 28.85 4.42
CA LYS A 33 12.90 29.82 5.41
C LYS A 33 12.77 31.20 4.79
N HIS A 34 11.86 32.03 5.30
CA HIS A 34 11.90 33.47 5.13
C HIS A 34 11.72 34.13 6.49
N TRP A 35 12.79 34.77 6.93
CA TRP A 35 12.79 35.75 8.01
C TRP A 35 11.98 36.97 7.58
N ARG A 36 10.94 37.36 8.34
CA ARG A 36 10.55 38.77 8.49
C ARG A 36 10.01 39.05 9.89
N HIS A 37 10.77 39.94 10.54
CA HIS A 37 10.46 40.88 11.61
C HIS A 37 9.21 40.68 12.48
N SER A 38 9.50 40.45 13.75
CA SER A 38 8.66 40.78 14.90
C SER A 38 8.27 42.27 14.89
N THR A 39 6.98 42.54 14.99
CA THR A 39 6.46 43.67 15.76
C THR A 39 5.35 43.14 16.66
N ARG A 40 5.59 43.28 17.97
CA ARG A 40 4.61 43.21 19.04
C ARG A 40 3.39 44.08 18.71
N ASP A 41 2.20 43.63 19.09
CA ASP A 41 1.34 44.43 19.96
C ASP A 41 0.30 43.55 20.66
N ASP A 42 0.10 43.89 21.92
CA ASP A 42 -0.71 43.26 22.94
C ASP A 42 -2.21 43.23 22.61
N ALA A 43 -2.90 42.20 23.10
CA ALA A 43 -4.03 42.33 24.05
C ALA A 43 -4.96 41.11 24.00
N SER A 44 -4.95 40.33 25.08
CA SER A 44 -6.15 39.63 25.57
C SER A 44 -6.98 40.64 26.38
N PRO A 45 -8.31 40.47 26.52
CA PRO A 45 -8.80 39.58 27.58
C PRO A 45 -10.10 38.79 27.26
N ALA A 46 -10.05 37.56 27.73
CA ALA A 46 -11.05 36.78 28.47
C ALA A 46 -12.46 37.35 28.79
N LEU A 47 -13.43 36.42 28.82
CA LEU A 47 -14.45 36.14 29.87
C LEU A 47 -15.93 36.02 29.43
N TYR A 48 -16.43 34.79 29.60
CA TYR A 48 -17.63 34.37 30.34
C TYR A 48 -19.08 34.62 29.86
N LYS A 49 -19.76 33.47 29.69
CA LYS A 49 -21.08 33.05 30.22
C LYS A 49 -22.24 34.06 30.23
N LYS A 50 -23.37 33.63 29.65
CA LYS A 50 -24.66 33.63 30.38
C LYS A 50 -25.67 32.60 29.86
N LYS A 51 -26.28 31.91 30.82
CA LYS A 51 -27.36 30.92 30.73
C LYS A 51 -28.72 31.63 30.79
N ALA A 52 -29.69 31.03 30.09
CA ALA A 52 -31.11 30.83 30.44
C ALA A 52 -32.04 32.02 30.73
N LYS A 53 -33.25 31.99 30.13
CA LYS A 53 -34.52 31.89 30.88
C LYS A 53 -35.72 31.49 29.99
N SER A 54 -36.57 30.71 30.63
CA SER A 54 -37.86 30.13 30.21
C SER A 54 -39.03 31.01 30.67
N TYR A 55 -40.16 30.94 29.94
CA TYR A 55 -41.57 31.09 30.36
C TYR A 55 -42.40 30.50 29.19
N GLY A 56 -43.52 29.79 29.30
CA GLY A 56 -44.39 29.35 30.40
C GLY A 56 -45.69 28.76 29.79
N ASN A 57 -46.21 27.72 30.44
CA ASN A 57 -47.45 26.93 30.28
C ASN A 57 -48.68 27.45 29.49
N GLY A 58 -49.46 26.48 28.98
CA GLY A 58 -50.91 26.59 28.76
C GLY A 58 -51.58 25.30 28.25
N HIS A 59 -52.40 24.66 29.09
CA HIS A 59 -53.12 23.39 28.89
C HIS A 59 -54.23 23.41 27.82
N ASN A 60 -54.52 22.25 27.21
CA ASN A 60 -55.91 21.79 27.06
C ASN A 60 -56.02 20.27 26.82
N LYS A 61 -56.94 19.62 27.55
CA LYS A 61 -57.44 18.25 27.34
C LYS A 61 -58.88 18.37 26.81
N ASN A 62 -59.27 17.54 25.82
CA ASN A 62 -60.36 16.56 25.98
C ASN A 62 -60.70 15.79 24.69
N HIS A 63 -61.00 14.51 24.93
CA HIS A 63 -61.94 13.56 24.29
C HIS A 63 -62.13 13.54 22.76
N GLY A 64 -62.24 12.40 22.08
CA GLY A 64 -62.47 11.01 22.47
C GLY A 64 -62.87 10.22 21.21
N GLY A 65 -63.11 8.91 21.35
CA GLY A 65 -63.78 8.11 20.33
C GLY A 65 -63.03 6.83 19.96
N GLY A 66 -63.44 5.73 20.58
CA GLY A 66 -62.88 4.40 20.32
C GLY A 66 -63.55 3.66 19.16
N SER A 67 -62.91 2.59 18.73
CA SER A 67 -63.57 1.36 18.25
C SER A 67 -62.53 0.25 18.14
N LYS A 68 -62.72 -0.81 18.93
CA LYS A 68 -62.21 -2.17 18.64
C LYS A 68 -63.24 -2.86 17.74
N PRO A 69 -62.83 -3.88 16.99
CA PRO A 69 -63.27 -5.23 17.37
C PRO A 69 -62.15 -6.27 17.38
N LYS A 70 -62.39 -7.34 18.17
CA LYS A 70 -61.58 -8.56 18.33
C LYS A 70 -62.07 -9.67 17.37
N PRO A 71 -61.31 -10.79 17.20
CA PRO A 71 -61.43 -11.79 16.14
C PRO A 71 -62.37 -12.97 16.49
N PRO A 72 -62.66 -13.87 15.55
CA PRO A 72 -62.34 -15.32 15.69
C PRO A 72 -61.99 -15.97 14.32
N SER A 73 -61.55 -17.23 14.09
CA SER A 73 -61.33 -18.49 14.82
C SER A 73 -60.57 -19.44 13.85
N SER A 74 -59.46 -20.07 14.23
CA SER A 74 -59.27 -21.50 14.47
C SER A 74 -60.15 -22.51 13.70
N HIS A 75 -59.53 -23.38 12.89
CA HIS A 75 -59.95 -24.78 12.73
C HIS A 75 -58.75 -25.74 12.84
N LYS A 76 -59.01 -26.84 13.55
CA LYS A 76 -58.12 -27.93 14.00
C LYS A 76 -57.80 -28.95 12.90
N ALA A 77 -56.67 -29.63 13.11
CA ALA A 77 -56.23 -30.94 12.57
C ALA A 77 -57.22 -32.10 12.93
N THR A 78 -57.19 -33.37 12.46
CA THR A 78 -56.24 -34.32 11.80
C THR A 78 -57.11 -35.53 11.31
N PRO A 79 -56.69 -36.52 10.47
CA PRO A 79 -55.71 -37.57 10.84
C PRO A 79 -54.78 -38.10 9.70
N THR A 80 -53.64 -38.63 10.13
CA THR A 80 -52.58 -39.34 9.37
C THR A 80 -52.87 -40.83 9.14
N LEU A 81 -52.28 -41.43 8.07
CA LEU A 81 -51.66 -42.79 7.97
C LEU A 81 -51.35 -43.14 6.49
N PRO A 82 -50.44 -44.08 6.14
CA PRO A 82 -49.07 -44.37 6.61
C PRO A 82 -48.01 -44.19 5.50
N LYS A 83 -46.73 -44.21 5.92
CA LYS A 83 -45.51 -44.07 5.10
C LYS A 83 -45.10 -45.43 4.48
N PRO A 84 -44.71 -45.53 3.20
CA PRO A 84 -44.05 -46.73 2.66
C PRO A 84 -42.56 -46.76 3.05
N PRO A 85 -41.95 -47.96 3.16
CA PRO A 85 -40.63 -48.16 3.76
C PRO A 85 -39.45 -47.69 2.89
N PRO A 86 -38.28 -47.44 3.50
CA PRO A 86 -37.06 -47.08 2.78
C PRO A 86 -36.52 -48.30 2.01
N HIS A 87 -36.28 -48.13 0.71
CA HIS A 87 -35.56 -49.13 -0.07
C HIS A 87 -34.09 -49.15 0.36
N LYS A 88 -33.68 -50.32 0.88
CA LYS A 88 -32.28 -50.69 1.07
C LYS A 88 -31.61 -50.78 -0.30
N THR A 89 -30.63 -49.91 -0.56
CA THR A 89 -29.68 -50.10 -1.66
C THR A 89 -28.47 -50.86 -1.14
N ILE A 90 -28.33 -52.09 -1.63
CA ILE A 90 -27.14 -52.94 -1.53
C ILE A 90 -26.08 -52.38 -2.50
N PRO A 91 -24.78 -52.35 -2.13
CA PRO A 91 -23.72 -51.83 -2.99
C PRO A 91 -23.45 -52.73 -4.20
N SER A 92 -23.34 -52.12 -5.37
CA SER A 92 -22.98 -52.76 -6.64
C SER A 92 -21.47 -53.03 -6.71
N PRO A 93 -21.02 -54.10 -7.42
CA PRO A 93 -19.61 -54.47 -7.53
C PRO A 93 -18.79 -53.50 -8.40
N PRO A 94 -17.45 -53.47 -8.24
CA PRO A 94 -16.59 -52.61 -9.04
C PRO A 94 -16.53 -53.08 -10.49
N TYR A 95 -16.78 -52.17 -11.42
CA TYR A 95 -16.60 -52.41 -12.86
C TYR A 95 -15.10 -52.40 -13.24
N PRO A 96 -14.69 -53.27 -14.19
CA PRO A 96 -13.30 -53.40 -14.64
C PRO A 96 -12.83 -52.21 -15.49
N PRO A 97 -11.51 -51.99 -15.63
CA PRO A 97 -10.95 -50.88 -16.40
C PRO A 97 -11.17 -51.10 -17.91
N PRO A 98 -11.54 -50.06 -18.67
CA PRO A 98 -11.66 -50.16 -20.13
C PRO A 98 -10.29 -50.24 -20.80
N SER A 99 -10.23 -51.13 -21.78
CA SER A 99 -9.14 -51.44 -22.70
C SER A 99 -8.76 -50.27 -23.61
N ASN A 100 -7.46 -50.15 -23.87
CA ASN A 100 -6.87 -49.33 -24.91
C ASN A 100 -7.31 -49.83 -26.30
N GLU A 101 -7.97 -48.99 -27.10
CA GLU A 101 -7.77 -48.87 -28.55
C GLU A 101 -8.61 -47.71 -29.12
N ASP A 102 -8.00 -47.02 -30.10
CA ASP A 102 -8.53 -46.03 -31.04
C ASP A 102 -8.91 -44.63 -30.56
N THR A 103 -7.88 -43.79 -30.37
CA THR A 103 -7.95 -42.33 -30.55
C THR A 103 -7.42 -41.94 -31.95
N PRO A 104 -8.04 -40.98 -32.66
CA PRO A 104 -7.52 -40.49 -33.93
C PRO A 104 -6.17 -39.80 -33.75
N THR A 105 -5.12 -40.35 -34.37
CA THR A 105 -3.77 -39.77 -34.43
C THR A 105 -3.76 -38.45 -35.20
N THR A 106 -3.67 -37.34 -34.48
CA THR A 106 -3.12 -36.09 -35.01
C THR A 106 -1.64 -36.35 -35.36
N PRO A 107 -1.14 -36.02 -36.57
CA PRO A 107 0.25 -36.28 -36.90
C PRO A 107 1.16 -35.50 -35.94
N PRO A 108 2.26 -36.11 -35.46
CA PRO A 108 3.18 -35.43 -34.56
C PRO A 108 3.71 -34.17 -35.25
N PRO A 109 3.82 -33.04 -34.54
CA PRO A 109 4.48 -31.86 -35.10
C PRO A 109 5.89 -32.29 -35.53
N LYS A 110 6.23 -32.00 -36.80
CA LYS A 110 7.58 -32.17 -37.33
C LYS A 110 8.57 -31.56 -36.34
N PRO A 111 9.74 -32.20 -36.11
CA PRO A 111 10.74 -31.63 -35.20
C PRO A 111 11.15 -30.28 -35.77
N TYR A 112 10.69 -29.22 -35.10
CA TYR A 112 11.21 -27.90 -35.34
C TYR A 112 12.62 -27.93 -34.76
N ASN A 113 13.62 -28.13 -35.61
CA ASN A 113 14.98 -27.68 -35.35
C ASN A 113 14.97 -26.14 -35.29
N GLY A 114 14.30 -25.59 -34.28
CA GLY A 114 14.50 -24.23 -33.82
C GLY A 114 15.60 -24.34 -32.81
N GLY A 115 16.79 -23.85 -33.18
CA GLY A 115 17.97 -23.91 -32.34
C GLY A 115 17.64 -23.48 -30.91
N HIS A 116 18.31 -24.11 -29.94
CA HIS A 116 18.50 -23.50 -28.64
C HIS A 116 18.86 -22.03 -28.88
N SER A 117 17.93 -21.12 -28.60
CA SER A 117 18.29 -19.75 -28.33
C SER A 117 19.12 -19.86 -27.08
N SER A 118 20.45 -19.89 -27.25
CA SER A 118 21.36 -19.69 -26.14
C SER A 118 20.96 -18.34 -25.56
N SER A 119 20.35 -18.32 -24.37
CA SER A 119 20.09 -17.06 -23.67
C SER A 119 21.43 -16.34 -23.58
N THR A 120 21.56 -15.20 -24.27
CA THR A 120 22.82 -14.47 -24.29
C THR A 120 23.06 -13.90 -22.91
N THR A 121 24.12 -14.37 -22.26
CA THR A 121 24.44 -14.03 -20.87
C THR A 121 25.53 -12.96 -20.81
N PHE A 122 25.33 -11.97 -19.94
CA PHE A 122 26.25 -10.87 -19.67
C PHE A 122 26.59 -10.85 -18.18
N ASN A 123 27.69 -11.47 -17.79
CA ASN A 123 28.14 -11.49 -16.40
C ASN A 123 28.87 -10.18 -16.06
N VAL A 124 28.48 -9.51 -14.96
CA VAL A 124 29.10 -8.23 -14.56
C VAL A 124 30.61 -8.30 -14.35
N LEU A 125 31.16 -9.48 -14.04
CA LEU A 125 32.61 -9.71 -13.92
C LEU A 125 33.34 -9.54 -15.26
N ASP A 126 32.71 -9.91 -16.38
CA ASP A 126 33.28 -9.76 -17.73
C ASP A 126 33.39 -8.27 -18.14
N PHE A 127 32.67 -7.41 -17.43
CA PHE A 127 32.67 -5.95 -17.60
C PHE A 127 33.52 -5.23 -16.55
N GLY A 128 34.32 -5.97 -15.77
CA GLY A 128 35.32 -5.43 -14.87
C GLY A 128 34.85 -5.25 -13.42
N ALA A 129 33.67 -5.73 -13.05
CA ALA A 129 33.23 -5.73 -11.65
C ALA A 129 34.20 -6.56 -10.79
N LYS A 130 34.47 -6.10 -9.58
CA LYS A 130 35.34 -6.78 -8.60
C LYS A 130 34.55 -7.64 -7.63
N GLY A 131 33.38 -7.17 -7.19
CA GLY A 131 32.53 -7.93 -6.27
C GLY A 131 33.18 -8.17 -4.90
N ASP A 132 34.03 -7.24 -4.43
CA ASP A 132 34.76 -7.29 -3.17
C ASP A 132 34.10 -6.49 -2.01
N GLY A 133 32.93 -5.90 -2.29
CA GLY A 133 32.14 -5.07 -1.39
C GLY A 133 32.72 -3.67 -1.13
N LYS A 134 33.77 -3.28 -1.85
CA LYS A 134 34.53 -2.04 -1.61
C LYS A 134 34.78 -1.23 -2.87
N THR A 135 35.15 -1.90 -3.96
CA THR A 135 35.42 -1.28 -5.25
C THR A 135 34.11 -0.86 -5.91
N ASP A 136 34.07 0.35 -6.47
CA ASP A 136 32.88 0.84 -7.18
C ASP A 136 32.65 0.08 -8.49
N ASP A 137 31.67 -0.83 -8.45
CA ASP A 137 31.28 -1.69 -9.55
C ASP A 137 30.22 -1.06 -10.47
N THR A 138 29.79 0.18 -10.18
CA THR A 138 28.71 0.86 -10.93
C THR A 138 28.98 0.91 -12.44
N LYS A 139 30.24 1.16 -12.83
CA LYS A 139 30.62 1.24 -14.25
C LYS A 139 30.54 -0.11 -14.96
N ALA A 140 30.88 -1.20 -14.27
CA ALA A 140 30.75 -2.54 -14.80
C ALA A 140 29.28 -2.92 -15.00
N PHE A 141 28.41 -2.58 -14.04
CA PHE A 141 26.96 -2.77 -14.16
C PHE A 141 26.37 -1.96 -15.33
N GLN A 142 26.79 -0.69 -15.50
CA GLN A 142 26.37 0.14 -16.65
C GLN A 142 26.76 -0.49 -17.98
N ALA A 143 27.99 -1.01 -18.10
CA ALA A 143 28.49 -1.62 -19.32
C ALA A 143 27.80 -2.96 -19.63
N ALA A 144 27.63 -3.82 -18.63
CA ALA A 144 26.91 -5.08 -18.76
C ALA A 144 25.45 -4.86 -19.20
N TRP A 145 24.76 -3.89 -18.58
CA TRP A 145 23.40 -3.52 -18.98
C TRP A 145 23.33 -2.99 -20.41
N ALA A 146 24.30 -2.16 -20.83
CA ALA A 146 24.33 -1.61 -22.18
C ALA A 146 24.39 -2.70 -23.26
N GLU A 147 25.11 -3.81 -23.01
CA GLU A 147 25.14 -4.94 -23.93
C GLU A 147 23.90 -5.83 -23.82
N ALA A 148 23.45 -6.15 -22.60
CA ALA A 148 22.23 -6.93 -22.38
C ALA A 148 21.00 -6.28 -23.03
N CYS A 149 20.87 -4.96 -22.91
CA CYS A 149 19.80 -4.14 -23.48
C CYS A 149 19.63 -4.31 -25.00
N LYS A 150 20.69 -4.65 -25.74
CA LYS A 150 20.66 -4.78 -27.20
C LYS A 150 20.07 -6.12 -27.67
N VAL A 151 19.95 -7.09 -26.76
CA VAL A 151 19.60 -8.48 -27.08
C VAL A 151 18.29 -8.85 -26.41
N GLU A 152 17.35 -9.36 -27.19
CA GLU A 152 16.06 -9.84 -26.69
C GLU A 152 16.26 -11.07 -25.81
N ALA A 153 15.52 -11.13 -24.70
CA ALA A 153 15.60 -12.24 -23.74
C ALA A 153 17.03 -12.53 -23.24
N SER A 154 17.87 -11.49 -23.14
CA SER A 154 19.21 -11.60 -22.57
C SER A 154 19.17 -11.74 -21.05
N THR A 155 20.23 -12.31 -20.49
CA THR A 155 20.41 -12.44 -19.04
C THR A 155 21.61 -11.65 -18.58
N MET A 156 21.41 -10.62 -17.75
CA MET A 156 22.48 -9.96 -17.00
C MET A 156 22.69 -10.70 -15.68
N VAL A 157 23.89 -11.22 -15.45
CA VAL A 157 24.20 -12.08 -14.29
C VAL A 157 25.03 -11.33 -13.25
N ILE A 158 24.53 -11.36 -12.01
CA ILE A 158 25.20 -10.90 -10.80
C ILE A 158 25.49 -12.16 -9.98
N PRO A 159 26.70 -12.74 -10.12
CA PRO A 159 26.98 -14.10 -9.67
C PRO A 159 27.00 -14.25 -8.14
N PRO A 160 26.74 -15.47 -7.62
CA PRO A 160 26.82 -15.75 -6.18
C PRO A 160 28.25 -15.60 -5.65
N ASP A 161 28.42 -15.59 -4.33
CA ASP A 161 29.70 -15.46 -3.61
C ASP A 161 30.41 -14.10 -3.74
N TYR A 162 29.86 -13.16 -4.53
CA TYR A 162 30.37 -11.80 -4.67
C TYR A 162 29.49 -10.76 -3.97
N VAL A 163 30.12 -9.67 -3.53
CA VAL A 163 29.46 -8.50 -2.97
C VAL A 163 29.80 -7.29 -3.84
N PHE A 164 28.84 -6.79 -4.60
CA PHE A 164 29.05 -5.66 -5.51
C PHE A 164 28.68 -4.35 -4.82
N PHE A 165 29.64 -3.45 -4.69
CA PHE A 165 29.36 -2.09 -4.22
C PHE A 165 28.92 -1.24 -5.42
N VAL A 166 27.64 -0.87 -5.45
CA VAL A 166 27.03 -0.21 -6.60
C VAL A 166 26.37 1.08 -6.15
N GLY A 167 26.80 2.20 -6.73
CA GLY A 167 26.19 3.51 -6.53
C GLY A 167 24.84 3.66 -7.22
N PRO A 168 24.23 4.86 -7.14
CA PRO A 168 22.97 5.14 -7.82
C PRO A 168 23.06 4.91 -9.33
N ILE A 169 22.15 4.11 -9.86
CA ILE A 169 22.17 3.66 -11.25
C ILE A 169 20.74 3.53 -11.80
N SER A 170 20.60 3.84 -13.09
CA SER A 170 19.35 3.69 -13.84
C SER A 170 19.55 2.75 -15.04
N PHE A 171 18.82 1.65 -15.02
CA PHE A 171 18.69 0.64 -16.07
C PHE A 171 17.55 1.08 -17.00
N SER A 172 17.90 1.93 -17.98
CA SER A 172 16.93 2.57 -18.86
C SER A 172 16.54 1.70 -20.05
N GLY A 173 15.24 1.51 -20.24
CA GLY A 173 14.59 0.64 -21.20
C GLY A 173 14.00 1.20 -22.51
N PRO A 174 13.89 2.53 -22.79
CA PRO A 174 13.21 3.02 -23.99
C PRO A 174 13.71 2.46 -25.34
N TYR A 175 14.96 1.96 -25.37
CA TYR A 175 15.59 1.38 -26.55
C TYR A 175 16.06 -0.07 -26.31
N CYS A 176 15.69 -0.68 -25.18
CA CYS A 176 16.06 -2.05 -24.89
C CYS A 176 15.13 -3.03 -25.59
N LYS A 177 15.69 -4.19 -25.96
CA LYS A 177 14.89 -5.35 -26.35
C LYS A 177 14.12 -5.89 -25.13
N PRO A 178 12.95 -6.51 -25.34
CA PRO A 178 12.09 -6.96 -24.26
C PRO A 178 12.63 -8.22 -23.57
N ASN A 179 12.00 -8.58 -22.45
CA ASN A 179 12.17 -9.85 -21.74
C ASN A 179 13.57 -10.08 -21.14
N ILE A 180 14.31 -9.01 -20.85
CA ILE A 180 15.61 -9.10 -20.18
C ILE A 180 15.43 -9.75 -18.80
N VAL A 181 16.36 -10.62 -18.42
CA VAL A 181 16.46 -11.21 -17.09
C VAL A 181 17.63 -10.58 -16.35
N PHE A 182 17.36 -10.00 -15.19
CA PHE A 182 18.36 -9.57 -14.23
C PHE A 182 18.51 -10.69 -13.18
N GLN A 183 19.48 -11.56 -13.39
CA GLN A 183 19.77 -12.72 -12.54
C GLN A 183 20.65 -12.28 -11.37
N LEU A 184 20.04 -12.12 -10.19
CA LEU A 184 20.68 -11.70 -8.95
C LEU A 184 20.87 -12.89 -8.01
N ASP A 185 22.09 -13.43 -8.00
CA ASP A 185 22.49 -14.52 -7.09
C ASP A 185 23.54 -14.06 -6.06
N GLY A 186 24.25 -12.97 -6.35
CA GLY A 186 25.18 -12.30 -5.43
C GLY A 186 24.53 -11.27 -4.49
N THR A 187 25.36 -10.47 -3.85
CA THR A 187 24.90 -9.34 -3.01
C THR A 187 25.23 -8.01 -3.67
N ILE A 188 24.29 -7.06 -3.69
CA ILE A 188 24.52 -5.66 -4.08
C ILE A 188 24.40 -4.80 -2.81
N VAL A 189 25.40 -3.97 -2.51
CA VAL A 189 25.41 -3.09 -1.34
C VAL A 189 25.46 -1.61 -1.73
N ALA A 190 24.68 -0.79 -1.01
CA ALA A 190 24.59 0.65 -1.27
C ALA A 190 25.75 1.45 -0.66
N PRO A 191 26.10 2.62 -1.24
CA PRO A 191 27.04 3.55 -0.65
C PRO A 191 26.53 4.15 0.66
N THR A 192 27.38 4.16 1.69
CA THR A 192 27.13 4.84 2.97
C THR A 192 27.75 6.24 3.05
N ASN A 193 28.50 6.66 2.02
CA ASN A 193 29.10 7.99 1.95
C ASN A 193 28.15 8.96 1.22
N PRO A 194 27.82 10.14 1.80
CA PRO A 194 26.92 11.11 1.17
C PRO A 194 27.39 11.60 -0.21
N ASN A 195 28.70 11.64 -0.47
CA ASN A 195 29.24 12.11 -1.74
C ASN A 195 28.81 11.25 -2.94
N ALA A 196 28.54 9.96 -2.73
CA ALA A 196 28.05 9.06 -3.77
C ALA A 196 26.61 9.38 -4.24
N TRP A 197 25.87 10.17 -3.46
CA TRP A 197 24.45 10.49 -3.70
C TRP A 197 24.22 11.91 -4.21
N GLY A 198 25.28 12.71 -4.37
CA GLY A 198 25.20 14.09 -4.84
C GLY A 198 24.27 14.96 -3.98
N ARG A 199 23.28 15.62 -4.62
CA ARG A 199 22.30 16.48 -3.92
C ARG A 199 21.11 15.71 -3.33
N GLY A 200 21.13 14.37 -3.38
CA GLY A 200 20.01 13.49 -3.07
C GLY A 200 19.33 13.01 -4.35
N LEU A 201 19.02 11.71 -4.38
CA LEU A 201 18.31 11.04 -5.46
C LEU A 201 17.09 10.33 -4.86
N LEU A 202 16.04 10.18 -5.66
CA LEU A 202 14.81 9.51 -5.22
C LEU A 202 14.92 7.98 -5.24
N GLN A 203 15.93 7.44 -5.92
CA GLN A 203 16.12 6.00 -6.05
C GLN A 203 17.60 5.62 -6.13
N TRP A 204 17.88 4.38 -5.72
CA TRP A 204 19.19 3.76 -5.82
C TRP A 204 19.32 2.91 -7.09
N LEU A 205 18.56 1.82 -7.21
CA LEU A 205 18.49 0.97 -8.39
C LEU A 205 17.16 1.24 -9.12
N GLU A 206 17.24 1.86 -10.30
CA GLU A 206 16.06 2.19 -11.10
C GLU A 206 15.95 1.31 -12.35
N PHE A 207 14.76 0.75 -12.60
CA PHE A 207 14.40 0.03 -13.82
C PHE A 207 13.28 0.79 -14.52
N THR A 208 13.60 1.53 -15.59
CA THR A 208 12.69 2.53 -16.15
C THR A 208 12.33 2.23 -17.60
N LYS A 209 11.03 2.26 -17.91
CA LYS A 209 10.46 2.10 -19.27
C LYS A 209 10.86 0.78 -19.95
N LEU A 210 10.77 -0.32 -19.19
CA LEU A 210 11.09 -1.67 -19.68
C LEU A 210 9.83 -2.47 -20.02
N VAL A 211 9.98 -3.48 -20.86
CA VAL A 211 8.90 -4.41 -21.25
C VAL A 211 9.34 -5.84 -20.93
N GLY A 212 8.63 -6.51 -20.03
CA GLY A 212 8.86 -7.91 -19.66
C GLY A 212 10.12 -8.16 -18.82
N ILE A 213 10.70 -7.13 -18.21
CA ILE A 213 11.89 -7.28 -17.35
C ILE A 213 11.58 -8.22 -16.18
N THR A 214 12.48 -9.17 -15.92
CA THR A 214 12.39 -10.08 -14.77
C THR A 214 13.62 -9.91 -13.88
N ILE A 215 13.43 -9.54 -12.61
CA ILE A 215 14.46 -9.63 -11.57
C ILE A 215 14.22 -10.92 -10.80
N GLN A 216 15.19 -11.83 -10.82
CA GLN A 216 15.08 -13.13 -10.18
C GLN A 216 16.40 -13.58 -9.56
N GLY A 217 16.37 -14.68 -8.82
CA GLY A 217 17.52 -15.32 -8.19
C GLY A 217 17.30 -15.49 -6.70
N ASN A 218 18.38 -15.74 -5.97
CA ASN A 218 18.37 -15.90 -4.50
C ASN A 218 19.30 -14.89 -3.79
N GLY A 219 19.79 -13.90 -4.52
CA GLY A 219 20.71 -12.89 -4.03
C GLY A 219 20.05 -11.79 -3.20
N VAL A 220 20.87 -10.82 -2.80
CA VAL A 220 20.52 -9.81 -1.80
C VAL A 220 20.77 -8.39 -2.34
N ILE A 221 19.82 -7.48 -2.11
CA ILE A 221 20.00 -6.04 -2.27
C ILE A 221 20.02 -5.42 -0.86
N ASP A 222 21.16 -4.96 -0.37
CA ASP A 222 21.30 -4.33 0.95
C ASP A 222 21.49 -2.81 0.81
N GLY A 223 20.43 -2.06 1.14
CA GLY A 223 20.37 -0.62 1.05
C GLY A 223 21.20 0.14 2.09
N LYS A 224 21.79 -0.55 3.08
CA LYS A 224 22.58 0.04 4.17
C LYS A 224 21.89 1.25 4.83
N GLY A 225 20.57 1.16 5.01
CA GLY A 225 19.68 2.25 5.40
C GLY A 225 19.98 2.90 6.76
N SER A 226 20.71 2.24 7.66
CA SER A 226 20.98 2.75 9.01
C SER A 226 21.66 4.12 9.04
N VAL A 227 22.48 4.46 8.05
CA VAL A 227 23.10 5.80 7.94
C VAL A 227 22.11 6.89 7.53
N TRP A 228 20.94 6.53 6.99
CA TRP A 228 19.88 7.44 6.56
C TRP A 228 18.82 7.70 7.63
N TRP A 229 18.76 6.84 8.66
CA TRP A 229 17.75 6.90 9.71
C TRP A 229 18.19 7.72 10.94
N GLN A 230 19.48 8.07 11.04
CA GLN A 230 20.06 8.76 12.20
C GLN A 230 19.54 10.20 12.40
N ASP A 231 19.06 10.83 11.34
CA ASP A 231 18.73 12.26 11.30
C ASP A 231 17.23 12.46 11.06
N HIS A 232 16.39 11.65 11.71
CA HIS A 232 14.95 11.78 11.61
C HIS A 232 14.52 13.16 12.12
N GLN A 233 14.18 14.06 11.20
CA GLN A 233 13.53 15.30 11.57
C GLN A 233 12.14 14.92 12.09
N TYR A 234 11.75 15.50 13.22
CA TYR A 234 10.41 15.39 13.83
C TYR A 234 9.26 15.94 12.95
N ASP A 235 9.48 16.07 11.65
CA ASP A 235 8.60 16.71 10.68
C ASP A 235 7.77 15.69 9.87
N ASP A 236 7.92 14.38 10.11
CA ASP A 236 6.98 13.41 9.56
C ASP A 236 5.63 13.48 10.30
N PRO A 237 4.49 13.43 9.59
CA PRO A 237 3.18 13.26 10.18
C PRO A 237 3.23 12.12 11.21
N ILE A 238 2.93 12.42 12.47
CA ILE A 238 2.61 11.39 13.45
C ILE A 238 1.23 10.86 13.07
N ASP A 239 1.16 9.58 12.70
CA ASP A 239 -0.12 8.90 12.41
C ASP A 239 -1.05 9.06 13.64
N ASP A 240 -2.34 9.35 13.43
CA ASP A 240 -3.26 9.65 14.52
C ASP A 240 -3.45 8.45 15.47
N GLU A 241 -3.30 7.23 14.95
CA GLU A 241 -3.26 6.00 15.73
C GLU A 241 -2.11 5.97 16.74
N GLU A 242 -0.93 6.54 16.43
CA GLU A 242 0.20 6.56 17.37
C GLU A 242 -0.15 7.33 18.64
N LYS A 243 -1.02 8.35 18.55
CA LYS A 243 -1.49 9.13 19.71
C LYS A 243 -2.41 8.33 20.62
N LEU A 244 -3.01 7.24 20.10
CA LEU A 244 -3.87 6.33 20.86
C LEU A 244 -3.07 5.19 21.53
N ILE A 245 -1.78 5.03 21.20
CA ILE A 245 -0.92 4.05 21.86
C ILE A 245 -0.45 4.62 23.20
N VAL A 246 -1.18 4.32 24.26
CA VAL A 246 -0.87 4.80 25.62
C VAL A 246 -0.38 3.64 26.49
N PRO A 247 0.89 3.63 26.95
CA PRO A 247 1.41 2.58 27.82
C PRO A 247 0.73 2.56 29.21
N LEU A 248 0.44 1.38 29.73
CA LEU A 248 -0.23 1.19 31.04
C LEU A 248 0.59 1.74 32.22
N ASN A 249 1.93 1.74 32.12
CA ASN A 249 2.83 2.10 33.21
C ASN A 249 3.25 3.59 33.23
N GLN A 250 2.67 4.46 32.41
CA GLN A 250 3.03 5.89 32.27
C GLN A 250 4.50 6.20 31.94
N THR A 251 5.35 5.19 31.74
CA THR A 251 6.68 5.36 31.17
C THR A 251 6.51 5.65 29.69
N VAL A 252 6.45 6.93 29.33
CA VAL A 252 6.65 7.35 27.95
C VAL A 252 8.04 6.84 27.56
N PRO A 253 8.16 5.92 26.58
CA PRO A 253 9.47 5.59 26.05
C PRO A 253 10.00 6.88 25.42
N SER A 254 11.04 7.45 26.01
CA SER A 254 11.82 8.49 25.33
C SER A 254 12.26 7.88 24.01
N PRO A 255 12.00 8.51 22.85
CA PRO A 255 12.63 8.09 21.61
C PRO A 255 14.14 7.99 21.89
N PRO A 256 14.82 6.89 21.52
CA PRO A 256 16.26 6.82 21.70
C PRO A 256 16.87 8.07 21.07
N LEU A 257 17.62 8.84 21.86
CA LEU A 257 18.33 10.00 21.38
C LEU A 257 19.19 9.55 20.19
N PRO A 258 19.08 10.17 19.00
CA PRO A 258 19.95 9.81 17.91
C PRO A 258 21.39 10.07 18.35
N ILE A 259 22.20 9.02 18.34
CA ILE A 259 23.64 9.12 18.52
C ILE A 259 24.15 9.89 17.30
N GLN A 260 24.41 11.19 17.47
CA GLN A 260 25.08 11.98 16.45
C GLN A 260 26.50 11.43 16.29
N SER A 261 26.74 10.72 15.19
CA SER A 261 28.09 10.45 14.74
C SER A 261 28.67 11.77 14.20
N GLU A 262 29.34 12.53 15.07
CA GLU A 262 29.99 13.80 14.69
C GLU A 262 31.17 13.62 13.70
N LEU A 263 31.54 12.38 13.36
CA LEU A 263 32.63 12.08 12.43
C LEU A 263 32.18 11.72 11.00
N GLY A 264 30.88 11.57 10.74
CA GLY A 264 30.34 11.25 9.42
C GLY A 264 29.79 12.47 8.67
N GLY A 265 30.02 12.56 7.36
CA GLY A 265 29.31 13.54 6.53
C GLY A 265 27.79 13.26 6.57
N LYS A 266 26.97 14.29 6.79
CA LYS A 266 25.50 14.17 6.87
C LYS A 266 24.92 13.66 5.55
N MET A 267 24.10 12.61 5.61
CA MET A 267 23.37 12.11 4.44
C MET A 267 22.40 13.16 3.87
N PRO A 268 22.12 13.17 2.56
CA PRO A 268 21.09 14.02 1.98
C PRO A 268 19.73 13.82 2.66
N SER A 269 18.92 14.87 2.75
CA SER A 269 17.59 14.79 3.37
C SER A 269 16.58 13.97 2.58
N VAL A 270 16.84 13.74 1.29
CA VAL A 270 16.01 12.91 0.42
C VAL A 270 16.55 11.49 0.49
N LYS A 271 15.82 10.61 1.19
CA LYS A 271 16.13 9.19 1.28
C LYS A 271 15.74 8.49 -0.03
N PRO A 272 16.61 7.70 -0.65
CA PRO A 272 16.30 6.99 -1.89
C PRO A 272 15.53 5.69 -1.61
N THR A 273 14.61 5.34 -2.51
CA THR A 273 14.07 3.98 -2.60
C THR A 273 15.15 3.01 -3.08
N ALA A 274 15.26 1.81 -2.49
CA ALA A 274 16.29 0.84 -2.87
C ALA A 274 16.10 0.32 -4.30
N LEU A 275 14.93 -0.22 -4.62
CA LEU A 275 14.59 -0.76 -5.94
C LEU A 275 13.31 -0.09 -6.48
N ARG A 276 13.41 0.59 -7.62
CA ARG A 276 12.28 1.30 -8.24
C ARG A 276 12.06 0.88 -9.68
N PHE A 277 10.83 0.54 -10.02
CA PHE A 277 10.34 0.45 -11.39
C PHE A 277 9.54 1.70 -11.74
N TYR A 278 9.81 2.27 -12.91
CA TYR A 278 9.10 3.45 -13.40
C TYR A 278 8.64 3.26 -14.86
N GLY A 279 7.34 3.38 -15.13
CA GLY A 279 6.84 3.36 -16.51
C GLY A 279 7.01 2.02 -17.23
N SER A 280 7.13 0.91 -16.50
CA SER A 280 7.43 -0.42 -17.06
C SER A 280 6.17 -1.27 -17.25
N PHE A 281 6.20 -2.14 -18.27
CA PHE A 281 5.12 -3.07 -18.61
C PHE A 281 5.57 -4.51 -18.33
N ASN A 282 4.71 -5.27 -17.65
CA ASN A 282 4.95 -6.64 -17.21
C ASN A 282 6.26 -6.85 -16.42
N PRO A 283 6.62 -5.99 -15.45
CA PRO A 283 7.79 -6.24 -14.61
C PRO A 283 7.52 -7.40 -13.64
N THR A 284 8.48 -8.32 -13.53
CA THR A 284 8.45 -9.42 -12.55
C THR A 284 9.59 -9.29 -11.55
N VAL A 285 9.31 -9.47 -10.26
CA VAL A 285 10.34 -9.57 -9.20
C VAL A 285 10.08 -10.82 -8.36
N THR A 286 11.07 -11.73 -8.28
CA THR A 286 10.92 -12.98 -7.54
C THR A 286 12.19 -13.47 -6.86
N GLY A 287 12.04 -14.18 -5.74
CA GLY A 287 13.09 -14.97 -5.08
C GLY A 287 14.16 -14.19 -4.32
N ILE A 288 14.36 -12.92 -4.67
CA ILE A 288 15.41 -12.08 -4.08
C ILE A 288 15.08 -11.62 -2.66
N THR A 289 16.11 -11.20 -1.94
CA THR A 289 15.99 -10.53 -0.63
C THR A 289 16.35 -9.05 -0.73
N ILE A 290 15.55 -8.16 -0.15
CA ILE A 290 15.84 -6.71 -0.08
C ILE A 290 15.95 -6.31 1.40
N LEU A 291 17.11 -5.82 1.79
CA LEU A 291 17.45 -5.47 3.17
C LEU A 291 17.68 -3.98 3.36
N ASN A 292 17.27 -3.47 4.52
CA ASN A 292 17.68 -2.18 5.06
C ASN A 292 17.58 -1.04 4.03
N SER A 293 16.44 -0.88 3.37
CA SER A 293 16.29 0.23 2.42
C SER A 293 16.35 1.59 3.14
N PRO A 294 16.98 2.62 2.56
CA PRO A 294 16.95 3.97 3.14
C PRO A 294 15.53 4.53 3.30
N GLN A 295 14.63 4.18 2.36
CA GLN A 295 13.20 4.49 2.36
C GLN A 295 12.44 3.21 1.95
N CYS A 296 11.55 3.25 0.95
CA CYS A 296 10.84 2.06 0.48
C CYS A 296 11.81 1.02 -0.10
N HIS A 297 11.54 -0.27 0.10
CA HIS A 297 12.36 -1.37 -0.42
C HIS A 297 12.12 -1.59 -1.91
N LEU A 298 10.86 -1.73 -2.31
CA LEU A 298 10.44 -1.96 -3.69
C LEU A 298 9.31 -1.02 -4.08
N LYS A 299 9.51 -0.18 -5.10
CA LYS A 299 8.49 0.75 -5.61
C LYS A 299 8.13 0.46 -7.07
N PHE A 300 6.84 0.44 -7.37
CA PHE A 300 6.32 0.48 -8.74
C PHE A 300 5.57 1.78 -8.95
N ASP A 301 6.01 2.55 -9.94
CA ASP A 301 5.41 3.82 -10.29
C ASP A 301 5.05 3.84 -11.78
N ASN A 302 3.78 4.11 -12.09
CA ASN A 302 3.26 4.15 -13.44
C ASN A 302 3.51 2.84 -14.23
N CYS A 303 3.37 1.69 -13.56
CA CYS A 303 3.61 0.37 -14.16
C CYS A 303 2.29 -0.36 -14.48
N ASN A 304 2.32 -1.29 -15.44
CA ASN A 304 1.18 -2.15 -15.76
C ASN A 304 1.62 -3.62 -15.80
N GLY A 305 0.78 -4.53 -15.30
CA GLY A 305 1.07 -5.97 -15.32
C GLY A 305 2.14 -6.37 -14.31
N VAL A 306 2.17 -5.75 -13.14
CA VAL A 306 3.20 -5.98 -12.13
C VAL A 306 3.02 -7.36 -11.49
N LEU A 307 4.09 -8.16 -11.43
CA LEU A 307 4.12 -9.43 -10.74
C LEU A 307 5.24 -9.44 -9.68
N VAL A 308 4.89 -9.67 -8.42
CA VAL A 308 5.86 -9.87 -7.34
C VAL A 308 5.54 -11.15 -6.60
N HIS A 309 6.49 -12.07 -6.48
CA HIS A 309 6.27 -13.25 -5.65
C HIS A 309 7.52 -13.84 -5.01
N ASN A 310 7.36 -14.53 -3.89
CA ASN A 310 8.46 -15.19 -3.19
C ASN A 310 9.64 -14.24 -2.86
N VAL A 311 9.34 -12.97 -2.56
CA VAL A 311 10.34 -11.99 -2.15
C VAL A 311 10.41 -11.92 -0.62
N SER A 312 11.61 -11.72 -0.10
CA SER A 312 11.85 -11.43 1.32
C SER A 312 12.30 -9.98 1.50
N ILE A 313 11.63 -9.22 2.35
CA ILE A 313 12.00 -7.84 2.70
C ILE A 313 12.21 -7.73 4.20
N SER A 314 13.32 -7.10 4.61
CA SER A 314 13.62 -6.89 6.02
C SER A 314 14.34 -5.57 6.31
N SER A 315 13.81 -4.82 7.26
CA SER A 315 14.50 -3.74 7.98
C SER A 315 14.05 -3.73 9.45
N PRO A 316 14.75 -3.04 10.37
CA PRO A 316 14.28 -2.89 11.75
C PRO A 316 12.86 -2.29 11.81
N GLY A 317 12.00 -2.79 12.70
CA GLY A 317 10.61 -2.32 12.82
C GLY A 317 10.44 -0.85 13.24
N ASN A 318 11.53 -0.18 13.65
CA ASN A 318 11.58 1.25 13.95
C ASN A 318 12.32 2.06 12.87
N SER A 319 12.58 1.47 11.70
CA SER A 319 13.26 2.17 10.60
C SER A 319 12.26 3.04 9.80
N PRO A 320 12.47 4.37 9.77
CA PRO A 320 11.45 5.32 9.32
C PRO A 320 11.20 5.27 7.80
N ASN A 321 9.92 5.25 7.42
CA ASN A 321 9.43 5.28 6.03
C ASN A 321 9.97 4.14 5.16
N THR A 322 10.17 2.96 5.77
CA THR A 322 10.78 1.82 5.09
C THR A 322 9.77 0.86 4.48
N ASP A 323 8.77 1.37 3.74
CA ASP A 323 7.73 0.55 3.12
C ASP A 323 8.30 -0.69 2.43
N GLY A 324 7.60 -1.83 2.52
CA GLY A 324 7.98 -3.05 1.81
C GLY A 324 7.79 -2.89 0.30
N ILE A 325 6.53 -2.98 -0.16
CA ILE A 325 6.15 -2.77 -1.55
C ILE A 325 5.25 -1.54 -1.66
N HIS A 326 5.72 -0.54 -2.39
CA HIS A 326 5.00 0.72 -2.61
C HIS A 326 4.47 0.80 -4.05
N LEU A 327 3.15 0.85 -4.20
CA LEU A 327 2.48 0.95 -5.50
C LEU A 327 1.94 2.37 -5.71
N GLN A 328 2.24 2.96 -6.86
CA GLN A 328 1.72 4.25 -7.27
C GLN A 328 1.40 4.25 -8.77
N ASN A 329 0.26 4.82 -9.17
CA ASN A 329 -0.17 4.89 -10.57
C ASN A 329 -0.10 3.54 -11.33
N SER A 330 -0.22 2.41 -10.63
CA SER A 330 0.09 1.10 -11.18
C SER A 330 -1.15 0.22 -11.30
N LYS A 331 -1.26 -0.51 -12.42
CA LYS A 331 -2.45 -1.28 -12.76
C LYS A 331 -2.13 -2.74 -12.99
N ASP A 332 -3.10 -3.60 -12.70
CA ASP A 332 -3.01 -5.05 -12.92
C ASP A 332 -1.79 -5.62 -12.18
N VAL A 333 -1.90 -5.62 -10.85
CA VAL A 333 -0.81 -5.97 -9.93
C VAL A 333 -1.14 -7.26 -9.20
N LEU A 334 -0.21 -8.21 -9.21
CA LEU A 334 -0.29 -9.45 -8.47
C LEU A 334 0.90 -9.59 -7.51
N ILE A 335 0.62 -9.74 -6.21
CA ILE A 335 1.63 -9.93 -5.16
C ILE A 335 1.31 -11.21 -4.37
N TYR A 336 2.21 -12.19 -4.31
CA TYR A 336 1.98 -13.37 -3.48
C TYR A 336 3.22 -14.10 -2.94
N GLY A 337 3.03 -14.89 -1.88
CA GLY A 337 4.09 -15.77 -1.36
C GLY A 337 5.29 -15.03 -0.74
N SER A 338 5.12 -13.75 -0.40
CA SER A 338 6.21 -12.89 0.08
C SER A 338 6.13 -12.66 1.59
N THR A 339 7.29 -12.42 2.21
CA THR A 339 7.41 -12.09 3.64
C THR A 339 8.07 -10.73 3.79
N MET A 340 7.47 -9.86 4.61
CA MET A 340 7.89 -8.47 4.80
C MET A 340 7.94 -8.12 6.28
N ALA A 341 9.10 -7.66 6.73
CA ALA A 341 9.32 -7.06 8.03
C ALA A 341 9.96 -5.67 7.83
N CYS A 342 9.25 -4.59 8.14
CA CYS A 342 9.76 -3.26 7.89
C CYS A 342 9.30 -2.27 8.96
N GLY A 343 9.81 -1.04 8.92
CA GLY A 343 9.43 0.00 9.87
C GLY A 343 8.23 0.86 9.46
N ASP A 344 7.64 0.60 8.30
CA ASP A 344 6.41 1.26 7.82
C ASP A 344 5.48 0.24 7.15
N ASP A 345 4.62 0.66 6.22
CA ASP A 345 3.66 -0.20 5.52
C ASP A 345 4.35 -1.39 4.81
N CYS A 346 3.91 -2.62 5.07
CA CYS A 346 4.35 -3.80 4.31
C CYS A 346 4.00 -3.64 2.82
N ILE A 347 2.76 -3.23 2.54
CA ILE A 347 2.33 -2.87 1.19
C ILE A 347 1.55 -1.56 1.29
N SER A 348 2.00 -0.54 0.57
CA SER A 348 1.30 0.74 0.45
C SER A 348 0.76 0.93 -0.97
N ILE A 349 -0.54 1.24 -1.08
CA ILE A 349 -1.27 1.39 -2.34
C ILE A 349 -1.71 2.83 -2.48
N GLN A 350 -1.04 3.58 -3.34
CA GLN A 350 -1.29 5.00 -3.56
C GLN A 350 -2.29 5.25 -4.70
N THR A 351 -2.58 6.54 -4.92
CA THR A 351 -3.43 7.00 -6.03
C THR A 351 -2.99 6.45 -7.39
N GLY A 352 -3.97 6.31 -8.28
CA GLY A 352 -3.83 5.81 -9.65
C GLY A 352 -3.73 4.29 -9.74
N CYS A 353 -3.84 3.57 -8.62
CA CYS A 353 -3.79 2.12 -8.61
C CYS A 353 -5.16 1.47 -8.86
N SER A 354 -5.18 0.42 -9.70
CA SER A 354 -6.39 -0.38 -9.92
C SER A 354 -6.08 -1.84 -10.23
N ASN A 355 -7.01 -2.74 -9.90
CA ASN A 355 -6.86 -4.20 -10.11
C ASN A 355 -5.60 -4.73 -9.39
N VAL A 356 -5.54 -4.53 -8.08
CA VAL A 356 -4.45 -5.03 -7.24
C VAL A 356 -4.94 -6.25 -6.49
N TYR A 357 -4.23 -7.37 -6.65
CA TYR A 357 -4.50 -8.63 -5.98
C TYR A 357 -3.30 -9.07 -5.15
N VAL A 358 -3.48 -9.11 -3.83
CA VAL A 358 -2.46 -9.53 -2.86
C VAL A 358 -2.94 -10.81 -2.19
N HIS A 359 -2.12 -11.87 -2.18
CA HIS A 359 -2.45 -13.05 -1.40
C HIS A 359 -1.26 -13.85 -0.85
N ASN A 360 -1.47 -14.63 0.21
CA ASN A 360 -0.42 -15.46 0.83
C ASN A 360 0.82 -14.64 1.24
N VAL A 361 0.61 -13.56 1.97
CA VAL A 361 1.66 -12.65 2.45
C VAL A 361 1.80 -12.75 3.97
N ASN A 362 3.04 -12.74 4.46
CA ASN A 362 3.35 -12.54 5.87
C ASN A 362 3.90 -11.13 6.07
N CYS A 363 3.29 -10.37 6.98
CA CYS A 363 3.62 -8.97 7.24
C CYS A 363 3.85 -8.77 8.74
N GLY A 364 5.02 -8.28 9.13
CA GLY A 364 5.30 -8.02 10.52
C GLY A 364 6.78 -8.09 10.90
N PRO A 365 7.28 -7.14 11.72
CA PRO A 365 6.62 -5.92 12.20
C PRO A 365 6.43 -4.86 11.08
N GLY A 366 5.78 -3.73 11.40
CA GLY A 366 5.55 -2.60 10.49
C GLY A 366 4.16 -1.97 10.63
N HIS A 367 3.67 -1.28 9.61
CA HIS A 367 2.37 -0.59 9.63
C HIS A 367 1.24 -1.36 8.91
N GLY A 368 1.46 -2.62 8.53
CA GLY A 368 0.40 -3.44 7.89
C GLY A 368 0.27 -3.17 6.39
N ILE A 369 -0.93 -3.38 5.85
CA ILE A 369 -1.26 -3.11 4.45
C ILE A 369 -2.16 -1.87 4.38
N SER A 370 -1.68 -0.82 3.72
CA SER A 370 -2.32 0.49 3.70
C SER A 370 -2.71 0.92 2.29
N ILE A 371 -3.94 1.42 2.13
CA ILE A 371 -4.36 2.21 0.97
C ILE A 371 -4.21 3.68 1.36
N GLY A 372 -3.31 4.40 0.69
CA GLY A 372 -2.99 5.80 0.95
C GLY A 372 -1.66 6.04 1.66
N SER A 373 -1.38 7.25 2.14
CA SER A 373 -2.35 8.35 2.29
C SER A 373 -2.79 9.02 0.98
N LEU A 374 -4.10 9.18 0.79
CA LEU A 374 -4.70 9.66 -0.47
C LEU A 374 -5.20 11.10 -0.39
N GLY A 375 -4.98 11.88 -1.45
CA GLY A 375 -5.56 13.23 -1.58
C GLY A 375 -4.79 14.34 -0.87
N LYS A 376 -3.48 14.16 -0.66
CA LYS A 376 -2.59 15.17 -0.06
C LYS A 376 -2.71 16.50 -0.81
N ASP A 377 -2.62 17.63 -0.09
CA ASP A 377 -2.66 18.97 -0.68
C ASP A 377 -3.92 19.23 -1.54
N ASN A 378 -5.06 18.68 -1.10
CA ASN A 378 -6.37 18.77 -1.77
C ASN A 378 -6.38 18.18 -3.18
N THR A 379 -5.48 17.24 -3.47
CA THR A 379 -5.42 16.55 -4.75
C THR A 379 -6.52 15.51 -4.91
N ARG A 380 -6.81 15.15 -6.16
CA ARG A 380 -7.72 14.05 -6.51
C ARG A 380 -6.96 12.73 -6.41
N ALA A 381 -7.55 11.76 -5.72
CA ALA A 381 -7.00 10.42 -5.57
C ALA A 381 -7.99 9.34 -5.99
N CYS A 382 -7.49 8.37 -6.75
CA CYS A 382 -8.31 7.33 -7.36
C CYS A 382 -7.70 5.96 -7.09
N VAL A 383 -8.43 5.09 -6.39
CA VAL A 383 -8.04 3.70 -6.16
C VAL A 383 -9.27 2.81 -6.36
N SER A 384 -9.13 1.71 -7.08
CA SER A 384 -10.28 0.82 -7.28
C SER A 384 -9.91 -0.64 -7.45
N ASN A 385 -10.84 -1.53 -7.10
CA ASN A 385 -10.70 -2.97 -7.29
C ASN A 385 -9.43 -3.52 -6.64
N ILE A 386 -9.39 -3.47 -5.31
CA ILE A 386 -8.27 -3.96 -4.50
C ILE A 386 -8.75 -5.17 -3.71
N THR A 387 -8.08 -6.30 -3.87
CA THR A 387 -8.32 -7.50 -3.07
C THR A 387 -7.05 -7.90 -2.35
N VAL A 388 -7.13 -8.01 -1.03
CA VAL A 388 -6.06 -8.50 -0.16
C VAL A 388 -6.61 -9.69 0.61
N ARG A 389 -6.02 -10.87 0.44
CA ARG A 389 -6.50 -12.08 1.12
C ARG A 389 -5.44 -13.07 1.55
N ASP A 390 -5.78 -13.94 2.49
CA ASP A 390 -4.86 -14.97 3.01
C ASP A 390 -3.54 -14.34 3.51
N VAL A 391 -3.65 -13.35 4.39
CA VAL A 391 -2.52 -12.61 4.95
C VAL A 391 -2.37 -12.92 6.42
N ASN A 392 -1.14 -13.15 6.87
CA ASN A 392 -0.80 -13.20 8.29
C ASN A 392 -0.11 -11.89 8.65
N MET A 393 -0.61 -11.21 9.67
CA MET A 393 -0.05 -9.99 10.21
C MET A 393 0.35 -10.23 11.66
N HIS A 394 1.57 -9.88 12.02
CA HIS A 394 2.04 -10.03 13.40
C HIS A 394 2.84 -8.82 13.85
N ASN A 395 2.56 -8.33 15.07
CA ASN A 395 3.33 -7.27 15.71
C ASN A 395 3.41 -6.00 14.84
N THR A 396 2.35 -5.71 14.08
CA THR A 396 2.22 -4.48 13.28
C THR A 396 1.41 -3.43 14.05
N MET A 397 1.64 -2.16 13.73
CA MET A 397 0.80 -1.07 14.22
C MET A 397 -0.62 -1.22 13.69
N THR A 398 -0.79 -1.41 12.38
CA THR A 398 -2.12 -1.62 11.81
C THR A 398 -2.20 -2.94 11.06
N GLY A 399 -3.41 -3.46 10.91
CA GLY A 399 -3.66 -4.62 10.07
C GLY A 399 -3.90 -4.16 8.63
N VAL A 400 -5.17 -3.97 8.28
CA VAL A 400 -5.59 -3.37 7.01
C VAL A 400 -6.13 -1.97 7.22
N ARG A 401 -5.61 -1.02 6.43
CA ARG A 401 -5.80 0.40 6.68
C ARG A 401 -6.15 1.16 5.40
N ILE A 402 -7.03 2.15 5.51
CA ILE A 402 -7.27 3.17 4.48
C ILE A 402 -7.02 4.54 5.10
N LYS A 403 -6.08 5.31 4.54
CA LYS A 403 -5.73 6.67 4.99
C LYS A 403 -6.03 7.69 3.89
N THR A 404 -6.77 8.74 4.21
CA THR A 404 -7.00 9.86 3.28
C THR A 404 -6.80 11.19 3.98
N TRP A 405 -6.21 12.15 3.28
CA TRP A 405 -6.00 13.50 3.80
C TRP A 405 -7.31 14.28 3.89
N GLN A 406 -7.45 15.06 4.96
CA GLN A 406 -8.46 16.11 5.00
C GLN A 406 -8.27 17.06 3.82
N GLY A 407 -9.36 17.40 3.13
CA GLY A 407 -9.33 18.30 1.98
C GLY A 407 -9.20 17.60 0.63
N GLY A 408 -8.83 16.31 0.60
CA GLY A 408 -8.71 15.52 -0.62
C GLY A 408 -10.02 15.34 -1.40
N SER A 409 -9.92 14.78 -2.61
CA SER A 409 -11.07 14.48 -3.49
C SER A 409 -10.85 13.19 -4.30
N GLY A 410 -11.82 12.74 -5.10
CA GLY A 410 -11.80 11.48 -5.84
C GLY A 410 -12.47 10.33 -5.08
N SER A 411 -12.12 9.08 -5.40
CA SER A 411 -12.80 7.89 -4.88
C SER A 411 -11.89 6.70 -4.63
N VAL A 412 -12.19 5.95 -3.57
CA VAL A 412 -11.74 4.58 -3.32
C VAL A 412 -12.94 3.66 -3.33
N GLN A 413 -12.93 2.64 -4.20
CA GLN A 413 -14.07 1.73 -4.32
C GLN A 413 -13.72 0.29 -4.67
N GLY A 414 -14.57 -0.64 -4.25
CA GLY A 414 -14.41 -2.06 -4.58
C GLY A 414 -13.21 -2.66 -3.87
N ILE A 415 -13.22 -2.58 -2.54
CA ILE A 415 -12.13 -3.08 -1.69
C ILE A 415 -12.61 -4.35 -0.98
N LEU A 416 -11.75 -5.37 -0.99
CA LEU A 416 -11.97 -6.62 -0.27
C LEU A 416 -10.72 -6.97 0.55
N PHE A 417 -10.88 -6.99 1.87
CA PHE A 417 -9.93 -7.57 2.82
C PHE A 417 -10.53 -8.88 3.32
N SER A 418 -9.96 -10.04 2.98
CA SER A 418 -10.56 -11.35 3.29
C SER A 418 -9.57 -12.37 3.83
N ASN A 419 -9.91 -13.14 4.87
CA ASN A 419 -9.01 -14.16 5.45
C ASN A 419 -7.69 -13.57 5.95
N ILE A 420 -7.78 -12.67 6.93
CA ILE A 420 -6.59 -12.03 7.51
C ILE A 420 -6.46 -12.51 8.95
N GLN A 421 -5.32 -13.11 9.26
CA GLN A 421 -4.96 -13.49 10.62
C GLN A 421 -4.11 -12.39 11.23
N VAL A 422 -4.52 -11.85 12.36
CA VAL A 422 -3.79 -10.82 13.10
C VAL A 422 -3.28 -11.39 14.42
N SER A 423 -2.02 -11.17 14.75
CA SER A 423 -1.41 -11.56 16.02
C SER A 423 -0.75 -10.34 16.66
N GLU A 424 -1.23 -9.93 17.82
CA GLU A 424 -0.68 -8.80 18.59
C GLU A 424 -0.62 -7.49 17.77
N VAL A 425 -1.57 -7.30 16.85
CA VAL A 425 -1.67 -6.09 16.02
C VAL A 425 -2.33 -4.97 16.83
N GLN A 426 -1.80 -3.74 16.80
CA GLN A 426 -2.38 -2.68 17.65
C GLN A 426 -3.78 -2.26 17.16
N PHE A 427 -3.92 -2.01 15.85
CA PHE A 427 -5.15 -1.61 15.18
C PHE A 427 -5.46 -2.50 13.96
N PRO A 428 -6.14 -3.65 14.12
CA PRO A 428 -6.37 -4.60 13.03
C PRO A 428 -7.09 -4.02 11.80
N ILE A 429 -8.06 -3.12 12.01
CA ILE A 429 -8.90 -2.57 10.95
C ILE A 429 -9.01 -1.06 11.13
N VAL A 430 -8.56 -0.30 10.13
CA VAL A 430 -8.52 1.17 10.18
C VAL A 430 -9.09 1.80 8.91
N ILE A 431 -9.94 2.81 9.09
CA ILE A 431 -10.24 3.83 8.10
C ILE A 431 -10.03 5.18 8.79
N ASP A 432 -9.13 5.99 8.26
CA ASP A 432 -8.86 7.34 8.75
C ASP A 432 -8.93 8.35 7.58
N GLN A 433 -9.97 9.19 7.58
CA GLN A 433 -10.12 10.30 6.63
C GLN A 433 -9.61 11.65 7.17
N PHE A 434 -9.05 11.67 8.38
CA PHE A 434 -8.60 12.89 9.05
C PHE A 434 -7.09 13.09 8.99
N TYR A 435 -6.38 12.27 8.21
CA TYR A 435 -4.93 12.28 8.09
C TYR A 435 -4.34 13.67 7.80
N CYS A 436 -3.28 14.02 8.53
CA CYS A 436 -2.64 15.33 8.44
C CYS A 436 -1.24 15.35 9.07
N ASP A 437 -0.32 16.14 8.49
CA ASP A 437 1.09 16.28 8.91
C ASP A 437 1.38 17.44 9.85
N LYS A 438 0.35 18.02 10.44
CA LYS A 438 0.48 19.15 11.37
C LYS A 438 0.00 18.73 12.73
N ARG A 439 0.66 19.25 13.77
CA ARG A 439 0.20 19.09 15.16
C ARG A 439 -1.24 19.57 15.35
N ASN A 440 -1.62 20.63 14.62
CA ASN A 440 -2.97 21.18 14.58
C ASN A 440 -3.41 21.32 13.13
N CYS A 441 -4.46 20.60 12.76
CA CYS A 441 -5.03 20.62 11.43
C CYS A 441 -6.35 21.37 11.46
N LYS A 442 -6.56 22.25 10.47
CA LYS A 442 -7.86 22.89 10.31
C LYS A 442 -8.79 21.89 9.67
N ASN A 443 -9.99 21.74 10.24
CA ASN A 443 -11.03 20.92 9.64
C ASN A 443 -11.28 21.37 8.20
N GLN A 444 -11.24 20.41 7.28
CA GLN A 444 -11.61 20.62 5.88
C GLN A 444 -12.88 19.83 5.58
N THR A 445 -13.68 20.33 4.64
CA THR A 445 -14.98 19.76 4.30
C THR A 445 -14.95 18.90 3.04
N SER A 446 -13.84 18.83 2.31
CA SER A 446 -13.62 17.83 1.26
C SER A 446 -12.88 16.62 1.80
N ALA A 447 -13.17 15.45 1.26
CA ALA A 447 -12.50 14.19 1.55
C ALA A 447 -12.58 13.30 0.30
N VAL A 448 -11.74 12.27 0.24
CA VAL A 448 -11.84 11.24 -0.79
C VAL A 448 -13.08 10.36 -0.51
N SER A 449 -13.93 10.09 -1.50
CA SER A 449 -15.11 9.24 -1.31
C SER A 449 -14.70 7.79 -1.04
N LEU A 450 -15.24 7.17 0.00
CA LEU A 450 -14.97 5.77 0.35
C LEU A 450 -16.26 4.96 0.26
N ALA A 451 -16.31 3.98 -0.65
CA ALA A 451 -17.50 3.17 -0.88
C ALA A 451 -17.18 1.69 -1.18
N GLY A 452 -18.04 0.77 -0.74
CA GLY A 452 -17.94 -0.64 -1.12
C GLY A 452 -16.66 -1.30 -0.58
N ILE A 453 -16.48 -1.23 0.73
CA ILE A 453 -15.32 -1.79 1.44
C ILE A 453 -15.79 -3.00 2.25
N ASN A 454 -15.23 -4.17 1.97
CA ASN A 454 -15.63 -5.42 2.60
C ASN A 454 -14.49 -5.96 3.46
N TYR A 455 -14.80 -6.21 4.74
CA TYR A 455 -13.91 -6.89 5.67
C TYR A 455 -14.49 -8.25 6.02
N GLU A 456 -13.79 -9.32 5.64
CA GLU A 456 -14.29 -10.69 5.73
C GLU A 456 -13.29 -11.61 6.43
N ARG A 457 -13.73 -12.38 7.44
CA ARG A 457 -12.90 -13.40 8.11
C ARG A 457 -11.56 -12.83 8.60
N ILE A 458 -11.62 -11.69 9.29
CA ILE A 458 -10.47 -11.10 9.97
C ILE A 458 -10.48 -11.60 11.41
N LYS A 459 -9.46 -12.37 11.79
CA LYS A 459 -9.44 -13.10 13.06
C LYS A 459 -8.10 -12.98 13.78
N GLY A 460 -8.14 -13.07 15.11
CA GLY A 460 -6.93 -13.19 15.92
C GLY A 460 -6.92 -12.19 17.08
N THR A 461 -5.78 -11.55 17.33
CA THR A 461 -5.56 -10.76 18.55
C THR A 461 -5.12 -9.33 18.29
N TYR A 462 -5.51 -8.42 19.19
CA TYR A 462 -5.16 -7.00 19.12
C TYR A 462 -4.72 -6.42 20.46
N THR A 463 -3.96 -5.32 20.44
CA THR A 463 -3.34 -4.75 21.66
C THR A 463 -3.75 -3.30 21.97
N VAL A 464 -4.49 -2.60 21.09
CA VAL A 464 -5.00 -1.25 21.36
C VAL A 464 -6.48 -1.10 21.04
N MET A 465 -6.88 -1.18 19.77
CA MET A 465 -8.28 -1.00 19.35
C MET A 465 -8.61 -1.95 18.21
N PRO A 466 -9.73 -2.70 18.26
CA PRO A 466 -10.04 -3.71 17.24
C PRO A 466 -10.43 -3.09 15.90
N VAL A 467 -11.16 -1.97 15.92
CA VAL A 467 -11.66 -1.25 14.75
C VAL A 467 -11.64 0.26 15.02
N HIS A 468 -11.01 1.01 14.12
CA HIS A 468 -11.00 2.47 14.11
C HIS A 468 -11.55 2.98 12.77
N PHE A 469 -12.81 3.40 12.74
CA PHE A 469 -13.42 4.02 11.56
C PHE A 469 -13.70 5.50 11.81
N ALA A 470 -12.91 6.38 11.20
CA ALA A 470 -13.02 7.82 11.29
C ALA A 470 -13.27 8.42 9.91
N CYS A 471 -14.54 8.59 9.54
CA CYS A 471 -14.95 9.12 8.24
C CYS A 471 -15.45 10.57 8.32
N SER A 472 -15.41 11.30 7.20
CA SER A 472 -15.79 12.72 7.14
C SER A 472 -17.30 12.93 7.36
N ASP A 473 -17.68 14.01 8.07
CA ASP A 473 -19.07 14.47 8.20
C ASP A 473 -19.70 14.85 6.86
N SER A 474 -18.90 15.38 5.93
CA SER A 474 -19.37 15.86 4.62
C SER A 474 -19.36 14.78 3.55
N LEU A 475 -18.63 13.69 3.79
CA LEU A 475 -18.51 12.56 2.89
C LEU A 475 -18.32 11.26 3.70
N PRO A 476 -19.40 10.77 4.34
CA PRO A 476 -19.38 9.54 5.12
C PRO A 476 -18.90 8.34 4.30
N CYS A 477 -18.27 7.37 4.97
CA CYS A 477 -18.00 6.08 4.36
C CYS A 477 -19.31 5.32 4.18
N VAL A 478 -19.53 4.74 3.01
CA VAL A 478 -20.77 4.02 2.67
C VAL A 478 -20.51 2.62 2.16
N ASP A 479 -21.50 1.76 2.28
CA ASP A 479 -21.42 0.36 1.83
C ASP A 479 -20.18 -0.37 2.41
N VAL A 480 -19.91 -0.12 3.71
CA VAL A 480 -18.90 -0.85 4.49
C VAL A 480 -19.53 -2.11 5.07
N SER A 481 -18.99 -3.28 4.75
CA SER A 481 -19.51 -4.55 5.27
C SER A 481 -18.52 -5.29 6.16
N LEU A 482 -19.01 -5.81 7.29
CA LEU A 482 -18.25 -6.67 8.19
C LEU A 482 -18.86 -8.07 8.21
N THR A 483 -18.02 -9.08 7.94
CA THR A 483 -18.41 -10.50 7.92
C THR A 483 -17.37 -11.33 8.66
N SER A 484 -17.80 -12.08 9.67
CA SER A 484 -16.96 -13.00 10.46
C SER A 484 -15.68 -12.36 11.01
N VAL A 485 -15.81 -11.17 11.62
CA VAL A 485 -14.70 -10.48 12.31
C VAL A 485 -14.65 -10.94 13.76
N GLU A 486 -13.53 -11.57 14.15
CA GLU A 486 -13.31 -12.18 15.47
C GLU A 486 -11.94 -11.79 16.04
N LEU A 487 -11.89 -10.68 16.75
CA LEU A 487 -10.71 -10.06 17.32
C LEU A 487 -10.77 -10.17 18.86
N THR A 488 -9.70 -10.68 19.46
CA THR A 488 -9.61 -10.86 20.91
C THR A 488 -8.55 -9.92 21.48
N PRO A 489 -8.85 -9.14 22.52
CA PRO A 489 -7.85 -8.27 23.12
C PRO A 489 -6.75 -9.08 23.81
N ILE A 490 -5.52 -8.62 23.70
CA ILE A 490 -4.38 -8.98 24.55
C ILE A 490 -3.98 -7.72 25.31
N GLN A 491 -4.22 -7.71 26.62
CA GLN A 491 -3.85 -6.58 27.47
C GLN A 491 -2.49 -6.83 28.10
N GLU A 492 -1.42 -6.46 27.40
CA GLU A 492 -0.06 -6.59 27.92
C GLU A 492 0.57 -5.25 28.28
N GLN A 493 0.57 -4.28 27.36
CA GLN A 493 1.42 -3.09 27.49
C GLN A 493 0.67 -1.75 27.31
N ASN A 494 -0.45 -1.75 26.60
CA ASN A 494 -1.17 -0.54 26.20
C ASN A 494 -2.60 -0.49 26.74
N HIS A 495 -3.17 0.71 26.78
CA HIS A 495 -4.59 0.90 27.04
C HIS A 495 -5.42 0.29 25.92
N LEU A 496 -6.47 -0.46 26.29
CA LEU A 496 -7.41 -1.03 25.34
C LEU A 496 -8.62 -0.10 25.18
N TYR A 497 -9.01 0.11 23.93
CA TYR A 497 -10.16 0.91 23.55
C TYR A 497 -11.25 0.04 22.93
N ASP A 498 -12.49 0.44 23.15
CA ASP A 498 -13.65 -0.10 22.45
C ASP A 498 -13.60 0.25 20.94
N PRO A 499 -14.30 -0.51 20.08
CA PRO A 499 -14.45 -0.15 18.67
C PRO A 499 -14.96 1.28 18.48
N PHE A 500 -14.33 2.02 17.57
CA PHE A 500 -14.71 3.39 17.23
C PHE A 500 -15.27 3.47 15.81
N CYS A 501 -16.40 4.16 15.66
CA CYS A 501 -16.97 4.49 14.36
C CYS A 501 -17.50 5.92 14.35
N TRP A 502 -17.13 6.66 13.32
CA TRP A 502 -17.64 7.99 13.02
C TRP A 502 -18.01 8.06 11.54
N GLN A 503 -19.25 8.50 11.26
CA GLN A 503 -19.79 8.66 9.90
C GLN A 503 -19.53 7.46 8.97
N THR A 504 -19.67 6.24 9.52
CA THR A 504 -19.45 5.00 8.78
C THR A 504 -20.76 4.24 8.68
N TYR A 505 -21.21 4.00 7.45
CA TYR A 505 -22.48 3.40 7.14
C TYR A 505 -22.31 2.10 6.34
N GLY A 506 -23.12 1.10 6.65
CA GLY A 506 -23.15 -0.14 5.90
C GLY A 506 -23.88 -1.25 6.63
N GLU A 507 -23.26 -2.43 6.75
CA GLU A 507 -23.93 -3.60 7.31
C GLU A 507 -23.00 -4.55 8.08
N LEU A 508 -23.56 -5.16 9.13
CA LEU A 508 -22.99 -6.32 9.80
C LEU A 508 -23.66 -7.57 9.24
N LYS A 509 -22.94 -8.35 8.41
CA LYS A 509 -23.49 -9.59 7.83
C LYS A 509 -23.50 -10.75 8.81
N THR A 510 -22.62 -10.71 9.81
CA THR A 510 -22.62 -11.63 10.95
C THR A 510 -22.32 -10.87 12.23
N PRO A 511 -22.61 -11.44 13.42
CA PRO A 511 -22.07 -10.93 14.66
C PRO A 511 -20.54 -10.82 14.61
N THR A 512 -20.00 -9.81 15.30
CA THR A 512 -18.56 -9.59 15.45
C THR A 512 -18.13 -9.80 16.89
N LEU A 513 -16.88 -10.19 17.10
CA LEU A 513 -16.23 -10.23 18.41
C LEU A 513 -15.02 -9.28 18.36
N PRO A 514 -14.93 -8.26 19.23
CA PRO A 514 -16.01 -7.73 20.05
C PRO A 514 -17.18 -7.18 19.20
N PRO A 515 -18.35 -6.93 19.81
CA PRO A 515 -19.48 -6.31 19.10
C PRO A 515 -19.11 -4.90 18.59
N ILE A 516 -19.21 -4.67 17.28
CA ILE A 516 -18.96 -3.36 16.66
C ILE A 516 -20.31 -2.63 16.51
N GLY A 517 -20.88 -2.24 17.66
CA GLY A 517 -22.19 -1.59 17.73
C GLY A 517 -22.22 -0.15 17.24
N CYS A 518 -21.05 0.45 16.95
CA CYS A 518 -20.93 1.83 16.48
C CYS A 518 -21.19 2.00 14.97
N LEU A 519 -21.18 0.91 14.19
CA LEU A 519 -21.44 0.97 12.75
C LEU A 519 -22.90 1.35 12.50
N GLN A 520 -23.12 2.38 11.67
CA GLN A 520 -24.49 2.80 11.35
C GLN A 520 -25.06 1.93 10.23
N ILE A 521 -26.14 1.21 10.51
CA ILE A 521 -26.73 0.30 9.52
C ILE A 521 -27.49 1.06 8.43
N GLY A 522 -27.23 0.72 7.17
CA GLY A 522 -27.87 1.30 6.00
C GLY A 522 -27.03 2.39 5.35
N LYS A 523 -27.68 3.51 5.01
CA LYS A 523 -27.09 4.65 4.29
C LYS A 523 -27.36 5.97 5.05
N PRO A 524 -26.52 7.01 4.89
CA PRO A 524 -26.77 8.30 5.51
C PRO A 524 -28.10 8.91 5.03
N THR A 525 -28.78 9.65 5.90
CA THR A 525 -30.09 10.26 5.60
C THR A 525 -30.00 11.41 4.59
N ASN A 526 -28.86 12.09 4.53
CA ASN A 526 -28.56 13.13 3.56
C ASN A 526 -27.62 12.55 2.50
N ASN A 527 -28.18 12.13 1.37
CA ASN A 527 -27.40 11.78 0.18
C ASN A 527 -26.87 13.07 -0.44
N ARG A 528 -25.64 13.47 -0.09
CA ARG A 528 -24.91 14.42 -0.92
C ARG A 528 -24.77 13.77 -2.30
N ILE A 529 -25.24 14.48 -3.33
CA ILE A 529 -25.07 14.05 -4.72
C ILE A 529 -23.56 14.03 -4.99
N GLN A 530 -23.01 12.87 -5.37
CA GLN A 530 -21.62 12.76 -5.82
C GLN A 530 -21.39 13.75 -6.95
N THR A 531 -20.38 14.58 -6.80
CA THR A 531 -19.98 15.58 -7.81
C THR A 531 -18.87 15.02 -8.69
N ASP A 532 -18.56 15.69 -9.81
CA ASP A 532 -17.42 15.31 -10.67
C ASP A 532 -16.07 15.28 -9.91
N HIS A 533 -15.97 16.02 -8.80
CA HIS A 533 -14.82 16.00 -7.90
C HIS A 533 -14.70 14.71 -7.08
N ASP A 534 -15.80 14.01 -6.85
CA ASP A 534 -15.88 12.80 -6.00
C ASP A 534 -15.74 11.51 -6.84
N LEU A 535 -15.60 11.63 -8.16
CA LEU A 535 -15.51 10.51 -9.08
C LEU A 535 -14.06 10.22 -9.49
N CYS A 536 -13.86 9.08 -10.14
CA CYS A 536 -12.70 8.62 -10.89
C CYS A 536 -13.24 7.91 -12.13
#